data_AF-A0A0F9JVL3-F1
#
_entry.id   AF-A0A0F9JVL3-F1
#
_cell.length_a   1.000
_cell.length_b   1.000
_cell.length_c   1.000
_cell.angle_alpha   90.00
_cell.angle_beta   90.00
_cell.angle_gamma   90.00
#
_symmetry.space_group_name_H-M   'P 1'
#
loop_
_entity.id
_entity.type
_entity.pdbx_description
1 polymer ?
#
loop_
_entity_poly.entity_id
_entity_poly.type
_entity_poly.pdbx_seq_one_letter_code
_entity_poly.pdbx_strand_id
1 'polypeptide(L)'
;MANCAHCGAEIIGESFYCSQCGQKYCNYHRDPIDHDCNVVREGLGLQQLPTTTPAHGQAPQIFTIPQEQTYHQEVAPSIVRGTTDGTYTWFRQEAQVPVNAFDPDSGIKFKGILLPYKSEFIHLIIGSVLIYLIGFLLFYDATLVDQGYGWAMFMLAGFYMTAFLFHEFGHRQVALHFKLQTKFRLLTFGMVLTFFALFSGLIKLITGSFSLPIPALPGAIVVLGLSKVDKTTGLCKAAGPFVNLVYGIILFIISFLIPNSLYPLNYFIEVSAYLNFMLGAFNMLPIGILDGQNIWKWNKKVYIFLISSLGVLLIVTFIIMNTRLSLILYSP
;
A
#
# COMPACT_ATOMS: atom_id res chain seq x y z
N MET A 1 11.94 22.11 58.20
CA MET A 1 10.96 22.24 57.11
C MET A 1 10.65 20.83 56.63
N ALA A 2 9.38 20.42 56.64
CA ALA A 2 9.00 19.05 56.32
C ALA A 2 8.64 18.96 54.84
N ASN A 3 9.10 17.93 54.15
CA ASN A 3 8.76 17.69 52.75
C ASN A 3 7.65 16.65 52.66
N CYS A 4 6.79 16.78 51.66
CA CYS A 4 5.76 15.79 51.36
C CYS A 4 6.41 14.47 50.96
N ALA A 5 6.04 13.36 51.61
CA ALA A 5 6.60 12.04 51.31
C ALA A 5 6.20 11.53 49.90
N HIS A 6 5.15 12.07 49.29
CA HIS A 6 4.72 11.69 47.94
C HIS A 6 5.41 12.53 46.84
N CYS A 7 5.29 13.86 46.89
CA CYS A 7 5.81 14.72 45.81
C CYS A 7 7.16 15.39 46.10
N GLY A 8 7.73 15.21 47.29
CA GLY A 8 9.00 15.82 47.69
C GLY A 8 8.98 17.34 47.87
N ALA A 9 7.85 18.01 47.57
CA ALA A 9 7.69 19.44 47.74
C ALA A 9 7.76 19.83 49.22
N GLU A 10 8.39 20.96 49.50
CA GLU A 10 8.41 21.56 50.82
C GLU A 10 6.97 21.91 51.26
N ILE A 11 6.58 21.48 52.45
CA ILE A 11 5.22 21.72 52.97
C ILE A 11 5.16 23.17 53.46
N ILE A 12 4.56 24.04 52.65
CA ILE A 12 4.26 25.43 52.98
C ILE A 12 2.89 25.46 53.67
N GLY A 13 2.88 25.51 55.01
CA GLY A 13 1.67 25.53 55.83
C GLY A 13 1.51 24.27 56.70
N GLU A 14 0.26 23.82 56.91
CA GLU A 14 -0.03 22.64 57.72
C GLU A 14 0.38 21.34 57.03
N SER A 15 1.01 20.43 57.79
CA SER A 15 1.36 19.08 57.33
C SER A 15 0.30 18.06 57.74
N PHE A 16 -0.18 17.26 56.79
CA PHE A 16 -1.16 16.20 57.05
C PHE A 16 -0.47 14.87 57.33
N TYR A 17 -0.89 14.18 58.39
CA TYR A 17 -0.32 12.89 58.79
C TYR A 17 -1.28 11.75 58.44
N CYS A 18 -0.79 10.75 57.70
CA CYS A 18 -1.58 9.55 57.44
C CYS A 18 -1.43 8.55 58.60
N SER A 19 -2.55 8.15 59.21
CA SER A 19 -2.57 7.17 60.31
C SER A 19 -2.21 5.75 59.89
N GLN A 20 -2.23 5.44 58.58
CA GLN A 20 -1.99 4.10 58.05
C GLN A 20 -0.50 3.87 57.73
N CYS A 21 0.13 4.76 56.95
CA CYS A 21 1.54 4.64 56.58
C CYS A 21 2.50 5.44 57.47
N GLY A 22 1.96 6.32 58.32
CA GLY A 22 2.73 7.10 59.28
C GLY A 22 3.58 8.23 58.69
N GLN A 23 3.32 8.63 57.44
CA GLN A 23 4.08 9.67 56.73
C GLN A 23 3.35 11.02 56.69
N LYS A 24 4.11 12.09 56.38
CA LYS A 24 3.61 13.47 56.27
C LYS A 24 3.44 13.90 54.81
N TYR A 25 2.34 14.58 54.53
CA TYR A 25 1.93 14.97 53.19
C TYR A 25 1.49 16.44 53.13
N CYS A 26 1.58 17.03 51.93
CA CYS A 26 0.99 18.34 51.65
C CYS A 26 -0.52 18.23 51.43
N ASN A 27 -1.21 19.37 51.34
CA ASN A 27 -2.67 19.42 51.18
C ASN A 27 -3.19 18.63 49.97
N TYR A 28 -2.41 18.54 48.89
CA TYR A 28 -2.77 17.79 47.68
C TYR A 28 -2.62 16.27 47.82
N HIS A 29 -1.97 15.78 48.87
CA HIS A 29 -1.68 14.35 49.06
C HIS A 29 -2.15 13.86 50.44
N ARG A 30 -3.10 14.58 51.05
CA ARG A 30 -3.61 14.26 52.39
C ARG A 30 -4.37 12.93 52.43
N ASP A 31 -5.09 12.61 51.35
CA ASP A 31 -5.97 11.45 51.29
C ASP A 31 -5.16 10.19 50.90
N PRO A 32 -5.43 9.02 51.50
CA PRO A 32 -4.64 7.79 51.27
C PRO A 32 -4.55 7.31 49.82
N ILE A 33 -5.54 7.67 49.00
CA ILE A 33 -5.56 7.34 47.57
C ILE A 33 -4.61 8.27 46.81
N ASP A 34 -4.56 9.55 47.18
CA ASP A 34 -3.76 10.57 46.47
C ASP A 34 -2.25 10.39 46.70
N HIS A 35 -1.84 9.71 47.78
CA HIS A 35 -0.44 9.36 48.04
C HIS A 35 -0.11 7.87 47.88
N ASP A 36 -0.99 7.10 47.25
CA ASP A 36 -0.78 5.66 47.00
C ASP A 36 -0.43 4.87 48.29
N CYS A 37 -1.26 4.98 49.33
CA CYS A 37 -1.03 4.30 50.59
C CYS A 37 -1.10 2.76 50.43
N ASN A 38 0.06 2.08 50.46
CA ASN A 38 0.16 0.63 50.31
C ASN A 38 -0.74 -0.16 51.27
N VAL A 39 -0.87 0.29 52.52
CA VAL A 39 -1.69 -0.37 53.56
C VAL A 39 -3.18 -0.37 53.19
N VAL A 40 -3.66 0.71 52.57
CA VAL A 40 -5.05 0.82 52.10
C VAL A 40 -5.26 0.00 50.83
N ARG A 41 -4.27 -0.07 49.94
CA ARG A 41 -4.33 -0.89 48.71
C ARG A 41 -4.36 -2.39 49.01
N GLU A 42 -3.57 -2.85 49.96
CA GLU A 42 -3.58 -4.25 50.41
C GLU A 42 -4.90 -4.63 51.08
N GLY A 43 -5.50 -3.70 51.85
CA GLY A 43 -6.83 -3.87 52.45
C GLY A 43 -7.99 -3.95 51.44
N LEU A 44 -7.79 -3.46 50.21
CA LEU A 44 -8.80 -3.48 49.13
C LEU A 44 -8.69 -4.71 48.19
N GLY A 45 -7.81 -5.68 48.50
CA GLY A 45 -7.82 -7.01 47.86
C GLY A 45 -7.38 -7.06 46.39
N LEU A 46 -6.61 -6.09 45.91
CA LEU A 46 -6.06 -6.08 44.54
C LEU A 46 -4.74 -6.85 44.46
N GLN A 47 -4.78 -8.19 44.58
CA GLN A 47 -3.63 -9.08 44.37
C GLN A 47 -3.52 -9.57 42.92
N GLN A 48 -2.29 -9.60 42.41
CA GLN A 48 -1.86 -10.10 41.11
C GLN A 48 -2.00 -11.64 41.02
N LEU A 49 -2.43 -12.17 39.87
CA LEU A 49 -2.48 -13.61 39.59
C LEU A 49 -1.07 -14.24 39.54
N PRO A 50 -0.89 -15.52 39.96
CA PRO A 50 0.42 -16.14 40.06
C PRO A 50 0.95 -16.64 38.71
N THR A 51 2.24 -16.43 38.47
CA THR A 51 3.03 -17.04 37.41
C THR A 51 3.20 -18.54 37.68
N THR A 52 2.62 -19.42 36.84
CA THR A 52 2.92 -20.86 36.87
C THR A 52 3.95 -21.21 35.79
N THR A 53 5.04 -21.84 36.24
CA THR A 53 6.08 -22.49 35.42
C THR A 53 5.53 -23.80 34.85
N PRO A 54 5.83 -24.20 33.60
CA PRO A 54 5.25 -25.42 33.03
C PRO A 54 6.03 -26.68 33.46
N ALA A 55 5.34 -27.62 34.09
CA ALA A 55 5.78 -29.00 34.28
C ALA A 55 5.01 -29.93 33.33
N HIS A 56 5.74 -30.88 32.74
CA HIS A 56 5.26 -31.88 31.79
C HIS A 56 4.14 -32.78 32.33
N GLY A 57 3.20 -33.11 31.44
CA GLY A 57 2.47 -34.37 31.47
C GLY A 57 1.00 -34.27 31.83
N GLN A 58 0.14 -34.04 30.83
CA GLN A 58 -1.17 -34.68 30.60
C GLN A 58 -1.96 -33.91 29.53
N ALA A 59 -2.64 -34.63 28.64
CA ALA A 59 -3.45 -34.07 27.56
C ALA A 59 -4.85 -33.66 28.07
N PRO A 60 -5.35 -32.44 27.80
CA PRO A 60 -6.73 -32.10 28.08
C PRO A 60 -7.60 -32.13 26.81
N GLN A 61 -8.51 -33.11 26.81
CA GLN A 61 -9.91 -33.12 26.34
C GLN A 61 -10.42 -31.90 25.54
N ILE A 62 -11.00 -32.18 24.38
CA ILE A 62 -11.77 -31.24 23.54
C ILE A 62 -13.07 -30.88 24.27
N PHE A 63 -13.23 -29.62 24.66
CA PHE A 63 -14.52 -29.06 25.05
C PHE A 63 -15.12 -28.28 23.87
N THR A 64 -16.31 -28.70 23.42
CA THR A 64 -17.13 -27.97 22.47
C THR A 64 -17.96 -26.92 23.24
N ILE A 65 -17.86 -25.63 22.87
CA ILE A 65 -18.70 -24.55 23.42
C ILE A 65 -19.68 -24.09 22.32
N PRO A 66 -20.98 -23.88 22.61
CA PRO A 66 -21.96 -23.38 21.64
C PRO A 66 -21.67 -21.93 21.24
N GLN A 67 -21.79 -21.63 19.94
CA GLN A 67 -21.77 -20.28 19.41
C GLN A 67 -23.07 -19.54 19.75
N GLU A 68 -23.00 -18.57 20.64
CA GLU A 68 -23.86 -17.39 20.61
C GLU A 68 -23.25 -16.31 21.51
N GLN A 69 -22.85 -15.17 20.93
CA GLN A 69 -22.98 -13.81 21.47
C GLN A 69 -22.07 -12.81 20.71
N THR A 70 -22.74 -12.02 19.87
CA THR A 70 -22.63 -10.55 19.75
C THR A 70 -21.28 -9.91 20.06
N TYR A 71 -20.62 -9.38 19.02
CA TYR A 71 -19.49 -8.46 19.14
C TYR A 71 -19.92 -7.17 19.85
N HIS A 72 -19.78 -7.12 21.17
CA HIS A 72 -19.55 -5.88 21.92
C HIS A 72 -18.04 -5.77 22.14
N GLN A 73 -17.41 -4.82 21.45
CA GLN A 73 -15.98 -4.59 21.56
C GLN A 73 -15.71 -3.75 22.81
N GLU A 74 -15.06 -4.37 23.80
CA GLU A 74 -14.60 -3.75 25.04
C GLU A 74 -13.60 -2.61 24.78
N VAL A 75 -13.72 -1.57 25.59
CA VAL A 75 -12.80 -0.43 25.68
C VAL A 75 -11.41 -0.97 26.10
N ALA A 76 -10.40 -0.68 25.29
CA ALA A 76 -9.02 -1.13 25.51
C ALA A 76 -8.48 -0.73 26.90
N PRO A 77 -7.64 -1.57 27.55
CA PRO A 77 -7.03 -1.24 28.83
C PRO A 77 -6.06 -0.06 28.69
N SER A 78 -5.99 0.78 29.74
CA SER A 78 -5.08 1.92 29.81
C SER A 78 -3.63 1.45 29.80
N ILE A 79 -2.85 2.03 28.89
CA ILE A 79 -1.44 1.74 28.68
C ILE A 79 -0.65 2.15 29.93
N VAL A 80 -0.04 1.19 30.63
CA VAL A 80 0.91 1.42 31.73
C VAL A 80 2.15 2.13 31.16
N ARG A 81 2.47 3.31 31.69
CA ARG A 81 3.62 4.13 31.28
C ARG A 81 4.69 4.11 32.37
N GLY A 82 5.84 3.49 32.08
CA GLY A 82 7.03 3.49 32.93
C GLY A 82 7.04 2.42 34.02
N THR A 83 8.23 1.87 34.30
CA THR A 83 8.50 1.00 35.44
C THR A 83 9.14 1.81 36.56
N THR A 84 8.89 1.43 37.81
CA THR A 84 9.35 2.15 39.02
C THR A 84 10.82 1.90 39.36
N ASP A 85 11.53 1.09 38.57
CA ASP A 85 12.95 0.76 38.73
C ASP A 85 13.90 1.74 38.01
N GLY A 86 13.36 2.83 37.44
CA GLY A 86 14.14 3.80 36.68
C GLY A 86 14.47 3.36 35.26
N THR A 87 13.95 2.23 34.79
CA THR A 87 14.07 1.83 33.39
C THR A 87 12.95 2.45 32.55
N TYR A 88 13.31 3.16 31.48
CA TYR A 88 12.34 3.70 30.53
C TYR A 88 12.11 2.67 29.42
N THR A 89 11.00 1.95 29.45
CA THR A 89 10.54 1.19 28.29
C THR A 89 9.80 2.13 27.34
N TRP A 90 10.48 2.55 26.27
CA TRP A 90 9.86 3.28 25.17
C TRP A 90 8.92 2.35 24.40
N PHE A 91 7.62 2.46 24.64
CA PHE A 91 6.62 1.83 23.80
C PHE A 91 6.37 2.71 22.58
N ARG A 92 6.64 2.18 21.39
CA ARG A 92 6.15 2.80 20.16
C ARG A 92 4.63 2.69 20.21
N GLN A 93 3.94 3.83 20.31
CA GLN A 93 2.49 3.86 20.12
C GLN A 93 2.20 3.35 18.70
N GLU A 94 1.70 2.13 18.59
CA GLU A 94 1.22 1.61 17.32
C GLU A 94 0.06 2.50 16.90
N ALA A 95 0.25 3.28 15.83
CA ALA A 95 -0.77 4.16 15.30
C ALA A 95 -1.96 3.29 14.90
N GLN A 96 -3.01 3.30 15.73
CA GLN A 96 -4.24 2.60 15.43
C GLN A 96 -4.86 3.26 14.20
N VAL A 97 -4.91 2.53 13.08
CA VAL A 97 -5.56 3.01 11.87
C VAL A 97 -7.07 3.06 12.15
N PRO A 98 -7.73 4.21 11.99
CA PRO A 98 -9.16 4.33 12.28
C PRO A 98 -9.99 3.43 11.36
N VAL A 99 -11.18 3.05 11.83
CA VAL A 99 -12.09 2.11 11.15
C VAL A 99 -12.48 2.57 9.73
N ASN A 100 -12.41 3.86 9.44
CA ASN A 100 -12.46 4.38 8.06
C ASN A 100 -11.44 5.52 7.91
N ALA A 101 -10.19 5.17 7.62
CA ALA A 101 -9.12 6.15 7.51
C ALA A 101 -9.18 7.05 6.28
N PHE A 102 -10.07 6.78 5.33
CA PHE A 102 -10.31 7.67 4.20
C PHE A 102 -11.55 8.55 4.40
N ASP A 103 -12.16 8.52 5.59
CA ASP A 103 -13.21 9.44 5.99
C ASP A 103 -12.61 10.84 6.22
N PRO A 104 -13.26 11.92 5.75
CA PRO A 104 -12.83 13.29 6.06
C PRO A 104 -12.67 13.54 7.57
N ASP A 105 -13.47 12.88 8.40
CA ASP A 105 -13.49 13.05 9.85
C ASP A 105 -12.53 12.08 10.58
N SER A 106 -11.77 11.26 9.84
CA SER A 106 -10.81 10.30 10.40
C SER A 106 -9.60 10.94 11.09
N GLY A 107 -9.42 12.27 10.95
CA GLY A 107 -8.26 12.99 11.45
C GLY A 107 -6.96 12.76 10.67
N ILE A 108 -6.96 11.89 9.65
CA ILE A 108 -5.79 11.60 8.82
C ILE A 108 -5.73 12.57 7.64
N LYS A 109 -4.69 13.42 7.61
CA LYS A 109 -4.39 14.30 6.48
C LYS A 109 -3.41 13.64 5.52
N PHE A 110 -3.93 13.12 4.42
CA PHE A 110 -3.10 12.59 3.33
C PHE A 110 -2.42 13.73 2.56
N LYS A 111 -1.08 13.79 2.61
CA LYS A 111 -0.31 14.69 1.76
C LYS A 111 -0.18 14.11 0.35
N GLY A 112 -0.35 14.95 -0.67
CA GLY A 112 -0.14 14.56 -2.07
C GLY A 112 -1.29 13.84 -2.77
N ILE A 113 -2.46 13.70 -2.13
CA ILE A 113 -3.69 13.24 -2.79
C ILE A 113 -4.42 14.45 -3.38
N LEU A 114 -4.70 14.40 -4.69
CA LEU A 114 -5.52 15.40 -5.37
C LEU A 114 -7.01 15.09 -5.14
N LEU A 115 -7.87 16.10 -4.91
CA LEU A 115 -9.32 15.90 -4.67
C LEU A 115 -9.65 14.90 -3.54
N PRO A 116 -9.11 15.06 -2.31
CA PRO A 116 -9.21 14.06 -1.24
C PRO A 116 -10.66 13.73 -0.83
N TYR A 117 -11.56 14.70 -0.92
CA TYR A 117 -12.98 14.57 -0.54
C TYR A 117 -13.85 13.87 -1.59
N LYS A 118 -13.32 13.59 -2.80
CA LYS A 118 -14.09 12.91 -3.86
C LYS A 118 -14.06 11.40 -3.68
N SER A 119 -15.06 10.70 -4.22
CA SER A 119 -15.16 9.23 -4.13
C SER A 119 -14.06 8.55 -4.94
N GLU A 120 -13.70 7.32 -4.54
CA GLU A 120 -12.74 6.49 -5.27
C GLU A 120 -13.13 6.33 -6.76
N PHE A 121 -14.42 6.19 -7.03
CA PHE A 121 -14.96 6.06 -8.39
C PHE A 121 -14.59 7.23 -9.29
N ILE A 122 -14.67 8.47 -8.80
CA ILE A 122 -14.27 9.66 -9.56
C ILE A 122 -12.77 9.65 -9.86
N HIS A 123 -11.95 9.29 -8.87
CA HIS A 123 -10.50 9.19 -9.06
C HIS A 123 -10.16 8.13 -10.11
N LEU A 124 -10.81 6.97 -10.05
CA LEU A 124 -10.62 5.86 -10.99
C LEU A 124 -11.01 6.26 -12.41
N ILE A 125 -12.17 6.91 -12.60
CA ILE A 125 -12.58 7.40 -13.93
C ILE A 125 -11.57 8.40 -14.48
N ILE A 126 -11.19 9.42 -13.69
CA ILE A 126 -10.24 10.43 -14.15
C ILE A 126 -8.90 9.79 -14.51
N GLY A 127 -8.36 8.92 -13.65
CA GLY A 127 -7.12 8.21 -13.92
C GLY A 127 -7.19 7.35 -15.19
N SER A 128 -8.28 6.60 -15.36
CA SER A 128 -8.51 5.73 -16.52
C SER A 128 -8.59 6.54 -17.83
N VAL A 129 -9.37 7.62 -17.83
CA VAL A 129 -9.50 8.52 -18.99
C VAL A 129 -8.16 9.15 -19.35
N LEU A 130 -7.38 9.60 -18.36
CA LEU A 130 -6.07 10.21 -18.62
C LEU A 130 -5.08 9.20 -19.22
N ILE A 131 -4.99 7.98 -18.66
CA ILE A 131 -4.12 6.94 -19.23
C ILE A 131 -4.58 6.54 -20.64
N TYR A 132 -5.89 6.42 -20.86
CA TYR A 132 -6.43 6.12 -22.18
C TYR A 132 -6.09 7.21 -23.20
N LEU A 133 -6.26 8.49 -22.85
CA LEU A 133 -5.89 9.62 -23.71
C LEU A 133 -4.38 9.64 -24.01
N ILE A 134 -3.54 9.35 -23.02
CA ILE A 134 -2.10 9.23 -23.23
C ILE A 134 -1.79 8.09 -24.20
N GLY A 135 -2.40 6.92 -24.01
CA GLY A 135 -2.27 5.79 -24.93
C GLY A 135 -2.69 6.17 -26.35
N PHE A 136 -3.83 6.83 -26.49
CA PHE A 136 -4.33 7.29 -27.79
C PHE A 136 -3.33 8.21 -28.50
N LEU A 137 -2.78 9.21 -27.79
CA LEU A 137 -1.78 10.12 -28.35
C LEU A 137 -0.45 9.41 -28.66
N LEU A 138 -0.04 8.46 -27.81
CA LEU A 138 1.20 7.72 -27.97
C LEU A 138 1.16 6.83 -29.23
N PHE A 139 0.05 6.10 -29.41
CA PHE A 139 -0.14 5.15 -30.49
C PHE A 139 -0.71 5.78 -31.76
N TYR A 140 -0.97 7.09 -31.77
CA TYR A 140 -1.37 7.77 -32.99
C TYR A 140 -0.28 7.69 -34.07
N ASP A 141 -0.67 7.17 -35.23
CA ASP A 141 0.16 7.08 -36.43
C ASP A 141 -0.71 7.32 -37.67
N ALA A 142 -0.39 8.36 -38.43
CA ALA A 142 -1.16 8.76 -39.62
C ALA A 142 -1.12 7.69 -40.72
N THR A 143 0.00 6.98 -40.88
CA THR A 143 0.15 5.96 -41.93
C THR A 143 -0.73 4.74 -41.65
N LEU A 144 -0.87 4.34 -40.38
CA LEU A 144 -1.79 3.26 -39.99
C LEU A 144 -3.25 3.67 -40.20
N VAL A 145 -3.59 4.93 -39.94
CA VAL A 145 -4.93 5.46 -40.19
C VAL A 145 -5.26 5.44 -41.68
N ASP A 146 -4.34 5.92 -42.53
CA ASP A 146 -4.52 5.95 -43.98
C ASP A 146 -4.65 4.54 -44.59
N GLN A 147 -4.04 3.54 -43.97
CA GLN A 147 -4.18 2.12 -44.35
C GLN A 147 -5.46 1.45 -43.82
N GLY A 148 -6.31 2.18 -43.10
CA GLY A 148 -7.57 1.65 -42.54
C GLY A 148 -7.44 0.98 -41.17
N TYR A 149 -6.26 1.03 -40.54
CA TYR A 149 -5.99 0.43 -39.21
C TYR A 149 -6.15 1.41 -38.05
N GLY A 150 -6.92 2.50 -38.23
CA GLY A 150 -7.14 3.50 -37.18
C GLY A 150 -7.76 2.94 -35.89
N TRP A 151 -8.47 1.80 -35.96
CA TRP A 151 -8.99 1.08 -34.79
C TRP A 151 -7.89 0.62 -33.82
N ALA A 152 -6.68 0.37 -34.31
CA ALA A 152 -5.56 -0.13 -33.52
C ALA A 152 -5.16 0.84 -32.40
N MET A 153 -5.26 2.15 -32.66
CA MET A 153 -4.90 3.18 -31.68
C MET A 153 -5.84 3.12 -30.46
N PHE A 154 -7.14 2.95 -30.69
CA PHE A 154 -8.14 2.81 -29.63
C PHE A 154 -7.95 1.49 -28.86
N MET A 155 -7.67 0.40 -29.58
CA MET A 155 -7.39 -0.89 -28.96
C MET A 155 -6.14 -0.83 -28.07
N LEU A 156 -5.01 -0.34 -28.59
CA LEU A 156 -3.75 -0.23 -27.83
C LEU A 156 -3.88 0.74 -26.66
N ALA A 157 -4.62 1.85 -26.79
CA ALA A 157 -4.95 2.73 -25.68
C ALA A 157 -5.76 1.99 -24.59
N GLY A 158 -6.71 1.14 -24.99
CA GLY A 158 -7.46 0.27 -24.08
C GLY A 158 -6.58 -0.74 -23.36
N PHE A 159 -5.65 -1.39 -24.07
CA PHE A 159 -4.69 -2.31 -23.46
C PHE A 159 -3.71 -1.61 -22.52
N TYR A 160 -3.25 -0.41 -22.88
CA TYR A 160 -2.40 0.40 -22.01
C TYR A 160 -3.13 0.82 -20.72
N MET A 161 -4.40 1.23 -20.83
CA MET A 161 -5.26 1.52 -19.68
C MET A 161 -5.48 0.28 -18.81
N THR A 162 -5.80 -0.87 -19.39
CA THR A 162 -6.04 -2.10 -18.61
C THR A 162 -4.76 -2.65 -17.98
N ALA A 163 -3.60 -2.53 -18.62
CA ALA A 163 -2.31 -2.86 -18.02
C ALA A 163 -2.09 -2.06 -16.72
N PHE A 164 -2.33 -0.74 -16.75
CA PHE A 164 -2.26 0.09 -15.55
C PHE A 164 -3.32 -0.28 -14.50
N LEU A 165 -4.59 -0.43 -14.90
CA LEU A 165 -5.66 -0.71 -13.94
C LEU A 165 -5.51 -2.09 -13.27
N PHE A 166 -5.14 -3.11 -14.04
CA PHE A 166 -4.93 -4.45 -13.50
C PHE A 166 -3.71 -4.51 -12.58
N HIS A 167 -2.64 -3.77 -12.90
CA HIS A 167 -1.51 -3.57 -12.00
C HIS A 167 -1.98 -3.03 -10.62
N GLU A 168 -2.70 -1.92 -10.64
CA GLU A 168 -3.22 -1.27 -9.44
C GLU A 168 -4.19 -2.18 -8.68
N PHE A 169 -5.10 -2.86 -9.38
CA PHE A 169 -6.00 -3.84 -8.77
C PHE A 169 -5.27 -5.04 -8.16
N GLY A 170 -4.11 -5.43 -8.70
CA GLY A 170 -3.23 -6.42 -8.09
C GLY A 170 -2.81 -6.01 -6.68
N HIS A 171 -2.33 -4.77 -6.50
CA HIS A 171 -2.02 -4.23 -5.17
C HIS A 171 -3.24 -4.25 -4.25
N ARG A 172 -4.39 -3.78 -4.76
CA ARG A 172 -5.63 -3.74 -3.99
C ARG A 172 -6.04 -5.13 -3.51
N GLN A 173 -6.02 -6.13 -4.39
CA GLN A 173 -6.49 -7.47 -4.07
C GLN A 173 -5.67 -8.10 -2.94
N VAL A 174 -4.35 -7.93 -2.96
CA VAL A 174 -3.48 -8.44 -1.91
C VAL A 174 -3.65 -7.65 -0.61
N ALA A 175 -3.80 -6.33 -0.68
CA ALA A 175 -4.08 -5.54 0.52
C ALA A 175 -5.42 -5.91 1.19
N LEU A 176 -6.47 -6.16 0.40
CA LEU A 176 -7.76 -6.65 0.91
C LEU A 176 -7.62 -8.02 1.57
N HIS A 177 -6.80 -8.92 1.02
CA HIS A 177 -6.50 -10.20 1.64
C HIS A 177 -5.88 -10.04 3.04
N PHE A 178 -5.02 -9.05 3.22
CA PHE A 178 -4.45 -8.68 4.52
C PHE A 178 -5.36 -7.78 5.39
N LYS A 179 -6.63 -7.59 5.00
CA LYS A 179 -7.61 -6.74 5.70
C LYS A 179 -7.16 -5.28 5.87
N LEU A 180 -6.30 -4.80 4.96
CA LEU A 180 -5.83 -3.42 4.96
C LEU A 180 -6.82 -2.50 4.25
N GLN A 181 -6.86 -1.25 4.68
CA GLN A 181 -7.68 -0.23 4.05
C GLN A 181 -7.00 0.31 2.80
N THR A 182 -7.72 0.30 1.69
CA THR A 182 -7.22 0.75 0.39
C THR A 182 -8.24 1.56 -0.38
N LYS A 183 -7.77 2.58 -1.10
CA LYS A 183 -8.55 3.29 -2.11
C LYS A 183 -7.65 3.75 -3.26
N PHE A 184 -8.17 3.69 -4.49
CA PHE A 184 -7.55 4.36 -5.63
C PHE A 184 -7.65 5.87 -5.47
N ARG A 185 -6.50 6.55 -5.58
CA ARG A 185 -6.40 8.00 -5.39
C ARG A 185 -5.47 8.62 -6.43
N LEU A 186 -5.88 9.75 -6.99
CA LEU A 186 -5.02 10.60 -7.82
C LEU A 186 -3.95 11.24 -6.94
N LEU A 187 -2.72 11.23 -7.44
CA LEU A 187 -1.57 11.79 -6.74
C LEU A 187 -1.14 13.09 -7.42
N THR A 188 -0.92 14.15 -6.64
CA THR A 188 -0.54 15.47 -7.18
C THR A 188 0.71 15.39 -8.05
N PHE A 189 1.75 14.71 -7.58
CA PHE A 189 2.99 14.52 -8.35
C PHE A 189 2.75 13.72 -9.63
N GLY A 190 1.95 12.65 -9.53
CA GLY A 190 1.57 11.82 -10.67
C GLY A 190 0.78 12.56 -11.75
N MET A 191 -0.11 13.46 -11.33
CA MET A 191 -0.88 14.33 -12.22
C MET A 191 -0.01 15.36 -12.95
N VAL A 192 1.05 15.87 -12.31
CA VAL A 192 2.03 16.76 -12.98
C VAL A 192 2.77 15.99 -14.08
N LEU A 193 3.24 14.76 -13.81
CA LEU A 193 3.87 13.92 -14.83
C LEU A 193 2.90 13.59 -15.97
N THR A 194 1.65 13.28 -15.64
CA THR A 194 0.58 13.00 -16.60
C THR A 194 0.30 14.20 -17.50
N PHE A 195 0.29 15.41 -16.94
CA PHE A 195 0.15 16.65 -17.71
C PHE A 195 1.29 16.82 -18.73
N PHE A 196 2.55 16.61 -18.30
CA PHE A 196 3.68 16.68 -19.23
C PHE A 196 3.64 15.59 -20.30
N ALA A 197 3.20 14.37 -19.95
CA ALA A 197 3.02 13.29 -20.91
C ALA A 197 1.99 13.65 -21.99
N LEU A 198 0.81 14.16 -21.57
CA LEU A 198 -0.23 14.66 -22.50
C LEU A 198 0.29 15.81 -23.36
N PHE A 199 0.99 16.77 -22.76
CA PHE A 199 1.56 17.90 -23.49
C PHE A 199 2.58 17.42 -24.55
N SER A 200 3.49 16.51 -24.19
CA SER A 200 4.45 15.92 -25.14
C SER A 200 3.76 15.17 -26.28
N GLY A 201 2.73 14.39 -25.97
CA GLY A 201 1.94 13.66 -26.97
C GLY A 201 1.21 14.59 -27.93
N LEU A 202 0.68 15.71 -27.43
CA LEU A 202 0.06 16.73 -28.26
C LEU A 202 1.08 17.43 -29.17
N ILE A 203 2.27 17.73 -28.68
CA ILE A 203 3.34 18.29 -29.50
C ILE A 203 3.77 17.32 -30.61
N LYS A 204 3.90 16.02 -30.31
CA LYS A 204 4.15 14.98 -31.33
C LYS A 204 3.05 14.99 -32.40
N LEU A 205 1.79 15.03 -31.99
CA LEU A 205 0.64 15.04 -32.90
C LEU A 205 0.66 16.25 -33.84
N ILE A 206 0.99 17.44 -33.34
CA ILE A 206 0.97 18.68 -34.13
C ILE A 206 2.21 18.82 -35.01
N THR A 207 3.40 18.47 -34.49
CA THR A 207 4.68 18.80 -35.13
C THR A 207 5.33 17.62 -35.85
N GLY A 208 4.84 16.39 -35.65
CA GLY A 208 5.49 15.16 -36.10
C GLY A 208 6.86 14.90 -35.44
N SER A 209 7.23 15.70 -34.42
CA SER A 209 8.55 15.63 -33.78
C SER A 209 8.63 14.51 -32.74
N PHE A 210 9.86 14.15 -32.38
CA PHE A 210 10.16 13.18 -31.35
C PHE A 210 9.50 13.55 -30.01
N SER A 211 8.71 12.61 -29.45
CA SER A 211 8.15 12.75 -28.11
C SER A 211 9.06 12.09 -27.08
N LEU A 212 9.32 12.77 -25.96
CA LEU A 212 9.96 12.12 -24.82
C LEU A 212 8.96 11.14 -24.18
N PRO A 213 9.34 9.88 -23.95
CA PRO A 213 8.48 8.95 -23.24
C PRO A 213 8.44 9.33 -21.76
N ILE A 214 7.44 10.12 -21.37
CA ILE A 214 7.22 10.51 -19.98
C ILE A 214 6.29 9.47 -19.33
N PRO A 215 6.76 8.74 -18.29
CA PRO A 215 5.91 7.81 -17.58
C PRO A 215 4.79 8.58 -16.87
N ALA A 216 3.55 8.16 -17.09
CA ALA A 216 2.36 8.75 -16.49
C ALA A 216 1.81 7.84 -15.39
N LEU A 217 1.68 8.39 -14.18
CA LEU A 217 1.15 7.70 -13.01
C LEU A 217 0.10 8.60 -12.34
N PRO A 218 -1.06 8.87 -12.97
CA PRO A 218 -2.02 9.87 -12.49
C PRO A 218 -2.57 9.56 -11.11
N GLY A 219 -2.64 8.28 -10.76
CA GLY A 219 -3.04 7.81 -9.44
C GLY A 219 -2.37 6.51 -9.09
N ALA A 220 -2.63 6.05 -7.87
CA ALA A 220 -2.20 4.76 -7.35
C ALA A 220 -3.19 4.24 -6.30
N ILE A 221 -3.14 2.95 -6.00
CA ILE A 221 -3.75 2.38 -4.81
C ILE A 221 -2.97 2.81 -3.57
N VAL A 222 -3.59 3.66 -2.76
CA VAL A 222 -3.06 4.06 -1.46
C VAL A 222 -3.47 2.99 -0.45
N VAL A 223 -2.47 2.32 0.13
CA VAL A 223 -2.66 1.28 1.16
C VAL A 223 -2.21 1.81 2.50
N LEU A 224 -3.07 1.70 3.51
CA LEU A 224 -2.76 2.07 4.88
C LEU A 224 -2.27 0.86 5.67
N GLY A 225 -1.35 1.10 6.61
CA GLY A 225 -0.76 0.06 7.44
C GLY A 225 0.57 -0.52 6.93
N LEU A 226 1.08 -0.06 5.78
CA LEU A 226 2.38 -0.50 5.22
C LEU A 226 3.57 0.33 5.73
N SER A 227 3.59 0.68 7.02
CA SER A 227 4.63 1.56 7.59
C SER A 227 5.99 0.87 7.75
N LYS A 228 6.01 -0.46 7.88
CA LYS A 228 7.21 -1.29 7.96
C LYS A 228 7.30 -2.14 6.70
N VAL A 229 8.48 -2.18 6.08
CA VAL A 229 8.74 -3.09 4.96
C VAL A 229 8.85 -4.51 5.49
N ASP A 230 7.74 -5.21 5.49
CA ASP A 230 7.56 -6.57 5.97
C ASP A 230 6.99 -7.47 4.86
N LYS A 231 6.62 -8.71 5.22
CA LYS A 231 6.01 -9.66 4.28
C LYS A 231 4.76 -9.09 3.62
N THR A 232 3.88 -8.45 4.39
CA THR A 232 2.64 -7.86 3.88
C THR A 232 2.89 -6.78 2.85
N THR A 233 3.78 -5.83 3.17
CA THR A 233 4.21 -4.76 2.26
C THR A 233 4.85 -5.32 1.01
N GLY A 234 5.74 -6.28 1.17
CA GLY A 234 6.44 -6.93 0.07
C GLY A 234 5.53 -7.66 -0.90
N LEU A 235 4.60 -8.49 -0.40
CA LEU A 235 3.61 -9.16 -1.25
C LEU A 235 2.65 -8.16 -1.91
N CYS A 236 2.17 -7.17 -1.15
CA CYS A 236 1.29 -6.14 -1.69
C CYS A 236 1.96 -5.40 -2.85
N LYS A 237 3.24 -5.04 -2.70
CA LYS A 237 4.01 -4.34 -3.73
C LYS A 237 4.42 -5.24 -4.89
N ALA A 238 4.69 -6.52 -4.66
CA ALA A 238 4.95 -7.49 -5.73
C ALA A 238 3.73 -7.81 -6.59
N ALA A 239 2.52 -7.62 -6.07
CA ALA A 239 1.27 -8.00 -6.74
C ALA A 239 1.05 -7.28 -8.08
N GLY A 240 1.28 -5.96 -8.15
CA GLY A 240 1.11 -5.19 -9.39
C GLY A 240 2.04 -5.67 -10.51
N PRO A 241 3.37 -5.70 -10.31
CA PRO A 241 4.31 -6.23 -11.29
C PRO A 241 4.01 -7.69 -11.69
N PHE A 242 3.56 -8.52 -10.75
CA PHE A 242 3.16 -9.89 -11.04
C PHE A 242 1.92 -9.98 -11.92
N VAL A 243 0.90 -9.15 -11.69
CA VAL A 243 -0.29 -9.08 -12.57
C VAL A 243 0.11 -8.66 -13.99
N ASN A 244 0.99 -7.68 -14.15
CA ASN A 244 1.50 -7.30 -15.46
C ASN A 244 2.27 -8.44 -16.15
N LEU A 245 3.09 -9.18 -15.40
CA LEU A 245 3.79 -10.34 -15.92
C LEU A 245 2.80 -11.39 -16.45
N VAL A 246 1.80 -11.76 -15.65
CA VAL A 246 0.81 -12.78 -16.03
C VAL A 246 -0.06 -12.30 -17.19
N TYR A 247 -0.56 -11.07 -17.14
CA TYR A 247 -1.40 -10.51 -18.19
C TYR A 247 -0.62 -10.39 -19.51
N GLY A 248 0.63 -9.92 -19.46
CA GLY A 248 1.51 -9.89 -20.62
C GLY A 248 1.77 -11.27 -21.21
N ILE A 249 2.02 -12.31 -20.39
CA ILE A 249 2.21 -13.69 -20.87
C ILE A 249 0.96 -14.19 -21.59
N ILE A 250 -0.23 -13.95 -21.03
CA ILE A 250 -1.50 -14.34 -21.66
C ILE A 250 -1.65 -13.67 -23.03
N LEU A 251 -1.44 -12.35 -23.12
CA LEU A 251 -1.51 -11.63 -24.39
C LEU A 251 -0.45 -12.10 -25.38
N PHE A 252 0.78 -12.37 -24.91
CA PHE A 252 1.85 -12.87 -25.76
C PHE A 252 1.50 -14.23 -26.38
N ILE A 253 0.95 -15.16 -25.59
CA ILE A 253 0.46 -16.45 -26.10
C ILE A 253 -0.68 -16.23 -27.09
N ILE A 254 -1.66 -15.40 -26.76
CA ILE A 254 -2.79 -15.09 -27.65
C ILE A 254 -2.31 -14.52 -28.99
N SER A 255 -1.24 -13.72 -29.02
CA SER A 255 -0.69 -13.15 -30.25
C SER A 255 -0.34 -14.22 -31.30
N PHE A 256 0.11 -15.41 -30.86
CA PHE A 256 0.45 -16.53 -31.75
C PHE A 256 -0.73 -17.45 -32.07
N LEU A 257 -1.81 -17.38 -31.28
CA LEU A 257 -3.03 -18.16 -31.52
C LEU A 257 -3.93 -17.49 -32.57
N ILE A 258 -3.78 -16.19 -32.79
CA ILE A 258 -4.52 -15.44 -33.81
C ILE A 258 -3.92 -15.74 -35.19
N PRO A 259 -4.72 -16.20 -36.17
CA PRO A 259 -4.22 -16.50 -37.51
C PRO A 259 -3.56 -15.30 -38.22
N ASN A 260 -2.50 -15.55 -38.99
CA ASN A 260 -1.78 -14.52 -39.75
C ASN A 260 -2.64 -13.81 -40.81
N SER A 261 -3.74 -14.44 -41.24
CA SER A 261 -4.75 -13.80 -42.10
C SER A 261 -5.45 -12.61 -41.45
N LEU A 262 -5.38 -12.46 -40.13
CA LEU A 262 -5.91 -11.33 -39.37
C LEU A 262 -4.86 -10.25 -39.09
N TYR A 263 -3.71 -10.26 -39.78
CA TYR A 263 -2.73 -9.19 -39.69
C TYR A 263 -3.40 -7.82 -39.94
N PRO A 264 -3.13 -6.77 -39.13
CA PRO A 264 -2.14 -6.66 -38.06
C PRO A 264 -2.68 -6.93 -36.63
N LEU A 265 -3.85 -7.57 -36.44
CA LEU A 265 -4.43 -7.79 -35.11
C LEU A 265 -3.53 -8.64 -34.20
N ASN A 266 -3.00 -9.74 -34.72
CA ASN A 266 -2.05 -10.62 -34.03
C ASN A 266 -0.82 -9.83 -33.54
N TYR A 267 -0.25 -8.99 -34.40
CA TYR A 267 0.86 -8.10 -34.06
C TYR A 267 0.48 -7.11 -32.95
N PHE A 268 -0.68 -6.44 -33.04
CA PHE A 268 -1.08 -5.48 -32.00
C PHE A 268 -1.40 -6.13 -30.64
N ILE A 269 -1.77 -7.40 -30.60
CA ILE A 269 -1.85 -8.17 -29.36
C ILE A 269 -0.45 -8.41 -28.77
N GLU A 270 0.57 -8.69 -29.58
CA GLU A 270 1.95 -8.74 -29.12
C GLU A 270 2.42 -7.39 -28.57
N VAL A 271 2.11 -6.29 -29.27
CA VAL A 271 2.40 -4.93 -28.76
C VAL A 271 1.74 -4.71 -27.39
N SER A 272 0.51 -5.20 -27.19
CA SER A 272 -0.19 -5.13 -25.91
C SER A 272 0.50 -5.95 -24.80
N ALA A 273 1.12 -7.09 -25.15
CA ALA A 273 1.96 -7.85 -24.24
C ALA A 273 3.24 -7.10 -23.89
N TYR A 274 3.94 -6.52 -24.88
CA TYR A 274 5.11 -5.67 -24.68
C TYR A 274 4.83 -4.52 -23.71
N LEU A 275 3.69 -3.83 -23.85
CA LEU A 275 3.28 -2.75 -22.95
C LEU A 275 3.13 -3.21 -21.49
N ASN A 276 2.57 -4.41 -21.28
CA ASN A 276 2.44 -4.99 -19.94
C ASN A 276 3.81 -5.29 -19.33
N PHE A 277 4.71 -5.92 -20.08
CA PHE A 277 6.07 -6.19 -19.60
C PHE A 277 6.84 -4.91 -19.33
N MET A 278 6.70 -3.90 -20.19
CA MET A 278 7.33 -2.59 -20.04
C MET A 278 6.85 -1.89 -18.76
N LEU A 279 5.53 -1.81 -18.55
CA LEU A 279 4.96 -1.17 -17.36
C LEU A 279 5.31 -1.93 -16.07
N GLY A 280 5.32 -3.26 -16.11
CA GLY A 280 5.78 -4.10 -15.01
C GLY A 280 7.25 -3.87 -14.68
N ALA A 281 8.13 -3.88 -15.70
CA ALA A 281 9.57 -3.66 -15.53
C ALA A 281 9.87 -2.24 -15.03
N PHE A 282 9.15 -1.23 -15.51
CA PHE A 282 9.29 0.15 -15.05
C PHE A 282 8.97 0.27 -13.54
N ASN A 283 7.88 -0.33 -13.08
CA ASN A 283 7.53 -0.32 -11.64
C ASN A 283 8.49 -1.14 -10.77
N MET A 284 9.30 -2.01 -11.38
CA MET A 284 10.36 -2.74 -10.67
C MET A 284 11.65 -1.93 -10.51
N LEU A 285 11.77 -0.73 -11.06
CA LEU A 285 12.94 0.13 -10.80
C LEU A 285 13.00 0.50 -9.30
N PRO A 286 14.16 0.35 -8.62
CA PRO A 286 14.28 0.53 -7.18
C PRO A 286 14.44 2.02 -6.82
N ILE A 287 13.47 2.85 -7.20
CA ILE A 287 13.53 4.31 -7.09
C ILE A 287 12.22 4.85 -6.52
N GLY A 288 12.32 5.67 -5.46
CA GLY A 288 11.22 6.49 -4.96
C GLY A 288 9.95 5.71 -4.62
N ILE A 289 8.85 6.05 -5.31
CA ILE A 289 7.49 5.54 -5.08
C ILE A 289 7.20 4.22 -5.81
N LEU A 290 8.09 3.79 -6.70
CA LEU A 290 7.91 2.58 -7.51
C LEU A 290 7.99 1.32 -6.64
N ASP A 291 7.33 0.26 -7.06
CA ASP A 291 7.15 -0.94 -6.22
C ASP A 291 8.44 -1.70 -5.96
N GLY A 292 9.32 -1.74 -6.96
CA GLY A 292 10.63 -2.38 -6.92
C GLY A 292 11.45 -1.95 -5.70
N GLN A 293 11.31 -0.70 -5.26
CA GLN A 293 12.02 -0.18 -4.10
C GLN A 293 11.66 -0.93 -2.81
N ASN A 294 10.38 -1.23 -2.60
CA ASN A 294 9.92 -1.95 -1.41
C ASN A 294 10.17 -3.45 -1.54
N ILE A 295 10.01 -4.02 -2.74
CA ILE A 295 10.27 -5.43 -2.99
C ILE A 295 11.75 -5.75 -2.78
N TRP A 296 12.67 -4.89 -3.27
CA TRP A 296 14.11 -5.04 -3.06
C TRP A 296 14.50 -5.06 -1.58
N LYS A 297 13.92 -4.15 -0.79
CA LYS A 297 14.15 -4.05 0.65
C LYS A 297 13.58 -5.25 1.41
N TRP A 298 12.46 -5.81 0.96
CA TRP A 298 11.81 -6.95 1.58
C TRP A 298 12.49 -8.28 1.24
N ASN A 299 12.59 -8.61 -0.06
CA ASN A 299 13.11 -9.89 -0.53
C ASN A 299 13.76 -9.75 -1.92
N LYS A 300 15.10 -9.72 -1.93
CA LYS A 300 15.90 -9.62 -3.15
C LYS A 300 15.66 -10.77 -4.13
N LYS A 301 15.35 -11.99 -3.66
CA LYS A 301 15.09 -13.13 -4.55
C LYS A 301 13.80 -12.92 -5.35
N VAL A 302 12.73 -12.47 -4.69
CA VAL A 302 11.46 -12.14 -5.36
C VAL A 302 11.66 -10.98 -6.32
N TYR A 303 12.40 -9.95 -5.90
CA TYR A 303 12.75 -8.84 -6.78
C TYR A 303 13.45 -9.32 -8.05
N ILE A 304 14.54 -10.08 -7.90
CA ILE A 304 15.36 -10.57 -9.03
C ILE A 304 14.50 -11.43 -9.95
N PHE A 305 13.71 -12.36 -9.40
CA PHE A 305 12.82 -13.20 -10.20
C PHE A 305 11.84 -12.37 -11.05
N LEU A 306 11.17 -11.38 -10.45
CA LEU A 306 10.20 -10.56 -11.16
C LEU A 306 10.85 -9.66 -12.22
N ILE A 307 11.92 -8.92 -11.86
CA ILE A 307 12.59 -8.04 -12.83
C ILE A 307 13.23 -8.84 -13.97
N SER A 308 13.81 -10.01 -13.69
CA SER A 308 14.39 -10.87 -14.73
C SER A 308 13.30 -11.44 -15.64
N SER A 309 12.19 -11.93 -15.09
CA SER A 309 11.09 -12.48 -15.91
C SER A 309 10.47 -11.41 -16.81
N LEU A 310 10.15 -10.24 -16.24
CA LEU A 310 9.63 -9.08 -16.98
C LEU A 310 10.64 -8.59 -18.02
N GLY A 311 11.92 -8.47 -17.65
CA GLY A 311 12.99 -7.98 -18.51
C GLY A 311 13.28 -8.92 -19.69
N VAL A 312 13.33 -10.23 -19.45
CA VAL A 312 13.51 -11.22 -20.53
C VAL A 312 12.35 -11.15 -21.52
N LEU A 313 11.11 -11.16 -21.05
CA LEU A 313 9.94 -11.10 -21.94
C LEU A 313 9.82 -9.76 -22.66
N LEU A 314 10.20 -8.66 -22.02
CA LEU A 314 10.29 -7.34 -22.64
C LEU A 314 11.33 -7.33 -23.77
N ILE A 315 12.51 -7.89 -23.55
CA ILE A 315 13.57 -7.98 -24.57
C ILE A 315 13.15 -8.91 -25.71
N VAL A 316 12.54 -10.06 -25.41
CA VAL A 316 12.06 -11.01 -26.42
C VAL A 316 11.02 -10.35 -27.34
N THR A 317 9.99 -9.73 -26.78
CA THR A 317 8.96 -9.04 -27.57
C THR A 317 9.56 -7.86 -28.34
N PHE A 318 10.47 -7.09 -27.74
CA PHE A 318 11.18 -6.02 -28.45
C PHE A 318 11.98 -6.55 -29.66
N ILE A 319 12.71 -7.66 -29.51
CA ILE A 319 13.47 -8.28 -30.60
C ILE A 319 12.54 -8.78 -31.71
N ILE A 320 11.45 -9.47 -31.35
CA ILE A 320 10.49 -9.98 -32.33
C ILE A 320 9.94 -8.81 -33.17
N MET A 321 9.44 -7.76 -32.51
CA MET A 321 8.85 -6.59 -33.16
C MET A 321 9.83 -5.84 -34.08
N ASN A 322 11.11 -5.76 -33.72
CA ASN A 322 12.12 -4.94 -34.44
C ASN A 322 13.01 -5.72 -35.41
N THR A 323 12.79 -7.04 -35.57
CA THR A 323 13.56 -7.87 -36.50
C THR A 323 12.65 -8.48 -37.57
N ARG A 324 13.26 -9.17 -38.55
CA ARG A 324 12.50 -9.91 -39.58
C ARG A 324 11.59 -11.01 -39.01
N LEU A 325 11.77 -11.38 -37.74
CA LEU A 325 10.87 -12.32 -37.07
C LEU A 325 9.42 -11.83 -37.04
N SER A 326 9.17 -10.52 -36.92
CA SER A 326 7.79 -10.00 -36.93
C SER A 326 7.04 -10.35 -38.22
N LEU A 327 7.69 -10.17 -39.38
CA LEU A 327 7.11 -10.52 -40.68
C LEU A 327 6.86 -12.02 -40.80
N ILE A 328 7.81 -12.84 -40.34
CA ILE A 328 7.69 -14.31 -40.38
C ILE A 328 6.57 -14.81 -39.47
N LEU A 329 6.43 -14.21 -38.30
CA LEU A 329 5.50 -14.67 -37.27
C LEU A 329 4.08 -14.16 -37.50
N TYR A 330 3.91 -12.93 -37.98
CA TYR A 330 2.61 -12.26 -37.99
C TYR A 330 2.04 -11.95 -39.37
N SER A 331 2.88 -11.76 -40.40
CA SER A 331 2.37 -11.49 -41.74
C SER A 331 1.85 -12.78 -42.41
N PRO A 332 0.81 -12.67 -43.26
CA PRO A 332 0.24 -13.80 -43.98
C PRO A 332 1.17 -14.42 -45.03
#